data_AF-A0A177KZR1-F1
#
_entry.id   AF-A0A177KZR1-F1
#
_cell.length_a   1.000
_cell.length_b   1.000
_cell.length_c   1.000
_cell.angle_alpha   90.00
_cell.angle_beta   90.00
_cell.angle_gamma   90.00
#
_symmetry.space_group_name_H-M   'P 1'
#
loop_
_entity.id
_entity.type
_entity.pdbx_description
1 polymer ?
#
loop_
_entity_poly.entity_id
_entity_poly.type
_entity_poly.pdbx_seq_one_letter_code
_entity_poly.pdbx_strand_id
1 'polypeptide(L)'
;MSDLLRKKTKPNKLLNRGQQITPNTTFTLDDVTSKSESKQPVTEAPAQKELETRTRTNKVQATTTTVRVSTPTKEKLNALVTMGIADSVDNLLEILIEEYESTYLTKEEKKQYSLILEIYAAKKKK
;
A
#
# COMPACT_ATOMS: atom_id res chain seq x y z
N MET A 1 -34.60 -48.78 34.52
CA MET A 1 -34.45 -47.88 35.69
C MET A 1 -33.21 -47.04 35.50
N SER A 2 -33.30 -45.76 35.81
CA SER A 2 -32.20 -44.80 35.84
C SER A 2 -31.31 -44.99 37.07
N ASP A 3 -29.99 -44.81 36.94
CA ASP A 3 -29.23 -43.75 37.63
C ASP A 3 -27.75 -43.77 37.17
N LEU A 4 -27.28 -42.71 36.50
CA LEU A 4 -25.85 -42.34 36.47
C LEU A 4 -25.58 -40.88 36.05
N LEU A 5 -26.58 -39.98 36.16
CA LEU A 5 -26.43 -38.54 35.90
C LEU A 5 -25.69 -37.80 37.04
N ARG A 6 -24.86 -38.52 37.81
CA ARG A 6 -24.26 -38.04 39.07
C ARG A 6 -22.72 -38.17 39.11
N LYS A 7 -22.03 -37.34 38.32
CA LYS A 7 -20.79 -36.65 38.76
C LYS A 7 -20.26 -35.63 37.73
N LYS A 8 -20.61 -34.35 37.94
CA LYS A 8 -19.84 -33.21 37.41
C LYS A 8 -18.56 -32.99 38.25
N THR A 9 -17.56 -33.87 38.15
CA THR A 9 -16.28 -33.71 38.90
C THR A 9 -15.06 -34.26 38.14
N LYS A 10 -14.80 -33.78 36.93
CA LYS A 10 -13.47 -33.85 36.31
C LYS A 10 -13.18 -32.50 35.64
N PRO A 11 -12.13 -31.75 36.03
CA PRO A 11 -11.75 -30.54 35.31
C PRO A 11 -11.37 -30.90 33.88
N ASN A 12 -11.60 -29.98 32.94
CA ASN A 12 -11.29 -30.17 31.53
C ASN A 12 -9.85 -30.68 31.38
N LYS A 13 -9.69 -31.83 30.73
CA LYS A 13 -8.39 -32.44 30.47
C LYS A 13 -7.64 -31.55 29.48
N LEU A 14 -6.90 -30.58 30.03
CA LEU A 14 -5.93 -29.77 29.29
C LEU A 14 -5.06 -30.74 28.47
N LEU A 15 -5.00 -30.52 27.17
CA LEU A 15 -4.17 -31.31 26.27
C LEU A 15 -2.74 -31.31 26.81
N ASN A 16 -2.09 -32.48 26.82
CA ASN A 16 -0.69 -32.61 27.17
C ASN A 16 0.13 -31.83 26.14
N ARG A 17 0.37 -30.54 26.43
CA ARG A 17 1.33 -29.74 25.67
C ARG A 17 2.70 -30.40 25.86
N GLY A 18 3.37 -30.68 24.76
CA GLY A 18 4.73 -31.23 24.80
C GLY A 18 5.69 -30.29 25.50
N GLN A 19 6.94 -30.73 25.69
CA GLN A 19 7.98 -29.88 26.26
C GLN A 19 8.04 -28.54 25.52
N GLN A 20 8.12 -27.45 26.27
CA GLN A 20 8.16 -26.09 25.73
C GLN A 20 9.56 -25.84 25.14
N ILE A 21 9.70 -26.08 23.83
CA ILE A 21 10.96 -25.89 23.10
C ILE A 21 11.17 -24.40 22.87
N THR A 22 12.20 -23.83 23.50
CA THR A 22 12.78 -22.54 23.13
C THR A 22 13.83 -22.73 22.03
N PRO A 23 13.97 -21.80 21.07
CA PRO A 23 14.94 -21.94 19.99
C PRO A 23 16.39 -21.84 20.51
N ASN A 24 17.29 -22.61 19.90
CA ASN A 24 18.73 -22.61 20.27
C ASN A 24 19.47 -21.31 19.89
N THR A 25 18.89 -20.50 19.01
CA THR A 25 19.44 -19.19 18.62
C THR A 25 18.35 -18.14 18.74
N THR A 26 18.65 -17.07 19.49
CA THR A 26 17.83 -15.86 19.59
C THR A 26 18.77 -14.70 19.34
N PHE A 27 18.48 -13.88 18.32
CA PHE A 27 19.32 -12.73 17.99
C PHE A 27 18.87 -11.50 18.79
N THR A 28 19.80 -10.90 19.50
CA THR A 28 19.63 -9.63 20.21
C THR A 28 20.08 -8.47 19.32
N LEU A 29 19.49 -7.28 19.51
CA LEU A 29 19.77 -6.12 18.65
C LEU A 29 21.25 -5.68 18.70
N ASP A 30 21.92 -5.95 19.81
CA ASP A 30 23.32 -5.59 20.08
C ASP A 30 24.33 -6.37 19.20
N ASP A 31 23.95 -7.56 18.70
CA ASP A 31 24.75 -8.38 17.78
C ASP A 31 24.80 -7.78 16.35
N VAL A 32 23.88 -6.87 16.04
CA VAL A 32 23.81 -6.19 14.73
C VAL A 32 24.65 -4.91 14.74
N THR A 33 24.71 -4.20 15.88
CA THR A 33 25.49 -2.96 16.04
C THR A 33 26.99 -3.18 16.17
N SER A 34 27.43 -4.35 16.65
CA SER A 34 28.85 -4.69 16.78
C SER A 34 29.52 -5.14 15.46
N LYS A 35 28.76 -5.28 14.37
CA LYS A 35 29.26 -5.76 13.07
C LYS A 35 29.56 -4.65 12.04
N SER A 36 29.48 -3.38 12.44
CA SER A 36 29.70 -2.21 11.57
C SER A 36 31.09 -1.56 11.69
N GLU A 37 32.04 -2.13 12.45
CA GLU A 37 33.36 -1.53 12.68
C GLU A 37 34.54 -2.47 12.33
N SER A 38 34.71 -2.81 11.04
CA SER A 38 36.05 -3.07 10.48
C SER A 38 36.10 -2.92 8.95
N LYS A 39 36.74 -1.84 8.51
CA LYS A 39 37.38 -1.64 7.20
C LYS A 39 38.90 -1.62 7.47
N GLN A 40 39.87 -1.94 6.61
CA GLN A 40 39.97 -2.32 5.19
C GLN A 40 41.44 -2.82 4.96
N PRO A 41 42.04 -3.06 3.76
CA PRO A 41 41.70 -2.63 2.39
C PRO A 41 41.50 -3.81 1.40
N VAL A 42 41.05 -3.64 0.16
CA VAL A 42 40.90 -2.44 -0.70
C VAL A 42 39.39 -2.11 -0.88
N THR A 43 38.82 -1.39 -1.88
CA THR A 43 39.30 -0.84 -3.17
C THR A 43 38.57 0.48 -3.48
N GLU A 44 38.53 0.86 -4.76
CA GLU A 44 38.23 2.20 -5.28
C GLU A 44 36.74 2.54 -5.47
N ALA A 45 36.51 3.86 -5.37
CA ALA A 45 35.47 4.67 -5.99
C ALA A 45 34.04 4.70 -5.38
N PRO A 46 33.52 5.91 -5.04
CA PRO A 46 32.20 6.09 -4.43
C PRO A 46 31.15 6.66 -5.40
N ALA A 47 29.89 6.24 -5.23
CA ALA A 47 28.73 6.96 -5.76
C ALA A 47 27.79 7.29 -4.60
N GLN A 48 27.55 8.58 -4.37
CA GLN A 48 26.66 9.09 -3.34
C GLN A 48 25.21 8.73 -3.69
N LYS A 49 24.36 8.52 -2.68
CA LYS A 49 22.92 8.73 -2.85
C LYS A 49 22.38 9.58 -1.71
N GLU A 50 22.15 10.84 -2.04
CA GLU A 50 21.56 11.85 -1.18
C GLU A 50 20.09 11.56 -0.86
N LEU A 51 19.59 12.39 0.06
CA LEU A 51 18.22 12.65 0.45
C LEU A 51 17.11 12.14 -0.50
N GLU A 52 16.17 11.41 0.07
CA GLU A 52 14.75 11.57 -0.27
C GLU A 52 13.96 11.86 1.02
N THR A 53 14.08 13.10 1.52
CA THR A 53 13.12 13.64 2.47
C THR A 53 11.79 13.76 1.75
N ARG A 54 10.98 12.70 1.77
CA ARG A 54 9.66 12.65 1.11
C ARG A 54 8.81 13.83 1.57
N THR A 55 8.75 14.85 0.72
CA THR A 55 7.86 15.98 0.83
C THR A 55 6.44 15.46 0.72
N ARG A 56 5.83 15.20 1.88
CA ARG A 56 4.39 15.04 2.01
C ARG A 56 3.77 16.40 1.68
N THR A 57 3.62 16.67 0.39
CA THR A 57 2.75 17.73 -0.08
C THR A 57 1.38 17.45 0.53
N ASN A 58 0.83 18.44 1.21
CA ASN A 58 -0.54 18.36 1.72
C ASN A 58 -1.49 18.41 0.51
N LYS A 59 -1.63 17.29 -0.23
CA LYS A 59 -2.70 17.11 -1.21
C LYS A 59 -3.98 17.27 -0.41
N VAL A 60 -4.67 18.39 -0.66
CA VAL A 60 -5.94 18.77 0.00
C VAL A 60 -6.81 17.52 0.03
N GLN A 61 -7.36 17.16 1.19
CA GLN A 61 -8.10 15.91 1.38
C GLN A 61 -9.33 15.90 0.47
N ALA A 62 -9.15 15.39 -0.75
CA ALA A 62 -10.19 15.27 -1.74
C ALA A 62 -11.22 14.27 -1.24
N THR A 63 -12.50 14.59 -1.45
CA THR A 63 -13.61 13.71 -1.08
C THR A 63 -13.51 12.40 -1.86
N THR A 64 -13.07 11.33 -1.21
CA THR A 64 -12.90 10.01 -1.84
C THR A 64 -14.22 9.54 -2.45
N THR A 65 -14.20 9.23 -3.74
CA THR A 65 -15.35 8.72 -4.49
C THR A 65 -14.98 7.35 -5.08
N THR A 66 -15.95 6.44 -5.21
CA THR A 66 -15.71 5.11 -5.79
C THR A 66 -16.36 5.00 -7.16
N VAL A 67 -15.58 4.60 -8.17
CA VAL A 67 -16.08 4.31 -9.52
C VAL A 67 -16.23 2.79 -9.66
N ARG A 68 -17.38 2.34 -10.18
CA ARG A 68 -17.60 0.93 -10.51
C ARG A 68 -17.06 0.67 -11.92
N VAL A 69 -16.11 -0.25 -12.01
CA VAL A 69 -15.46 -0.67 -13.26
C VAL A 69 -15.66 -2.17 -13.49
N SER A 70 -15.53 -2.63 -14.73
CA SER A 70 -15.63 -4.05 -15.07
C SER A 70 -14.39 -4.82 -14.57
N THR A 71 -14.54 -6.12 -14.32
CA THR A 71 -13.43 -7.00 -13.90
C THR A 71 -12.18 -6.88 -14.78
N PRO A 72 -12.25 -6.97 -16.13
CA PRO A 72 -11.04 -6.86 -16.97
C PRO A 72 -10.40 -5.47 -16.98
N THR A 73 -11.15 -4.39 -16.68
CA THR A 73 -10.55 -3.05 -16.57
C THR A 73 -9.88 -2.83 -15.22
N LYS A 74 -10.47 -3.36 -14.14
CA LYS A 74 -9.82 -3.43 -12.82
C LYS A 74 -8.48 -4.19 -12.89
N GLU A 75 -8.45 -5.35 -13.56
CA GLU A 75 -7.24 -6.15 -13.72
C GLU A 75 -6.14 -5.41 -14.49
N LYS A 76 -6.49 -4.69 -15.57
CA LYS A 76 -5.55 -3.84 -16.31
C LYS A 76 -4.98 -2.69 -15.45
N LEU A 77 -5.83 -1.98 -14.71
CA LEU A 77 -5.40 -0.90 -13.82
C LEU A 77 -4.46 -1.43 -12.71
N ASN A 78 -4.81 -2.58 -12.11
CA ASN A 78 -3.96 -3.24 -11.13
C ASN A 78 -2.62 -3.67 -11.74
N ALA A 79 -2.60 -4.23 -12.95
CA ALA A 79 -1.37 -4.62 -13.63
C ALA A 79 -0.42 -3.42 -13.83
N LEU A 80 -0.94 -2.28 -14.31
CA LEU A 80 -0.16 -1.05 -14.51
C LEU A 80 0.41 -0.49 -13.20
N VAL A 81 -0.36 -0.56 -12.09
CA VAL A 81 0.15 -0.21 -10.75
C VAL A 81 1.24 -1.19 -10.30
N THR A 82 1.07 -2.50 -10.50
CA THR A 82 2.12 -3.49 -10.15
C THR A 82 3.38 -3.39 -11.01
N MET A 83 3.30 -2.79 -12.20
CA MET A 83 4.46 -2.44 -13.03
C MET A 83 5.22 -1.20 -12.52
N GLY A 84 4.71 -0.50 -11.49
CA GLY A 84 5.37 0.67 -10.91
C GLY A 84 5.18 1.97 -11.69
N ILE A 85 4.17 2.05 -12.59
CA ILE A 85 3.89 3.27 -13.36
C ILE A 85 3.33 4.39 -12.46
N ALA A 86 2.59 4.03 -11.41
CA ALA A 86 2.11 4.96 -10.39
C ALA A 86 1.89 4.24 -9.05
N ASP A 87 2.05 4.97 -7.94
CA ASP A 87 1.86 4.45 -6.57
C ASP A 87 0.41 4.02 -6.26
N SER A 88 -0.56 4.52 -7.01
CA SER A 88 -1.98 4.27 -6.78
C SER A 88 -2.78 4.32 -8.09
N VAL A 89 -3.95 3.66 -8.10
CA VAL A 89 -4.88 3.70 -9.24
C VAL A 89 -5.40 5.12 -9.48
N ASP A 90 -5.54 5.95 -8.44
CA ASP A 90 -6.00 7.33 -8.56
C ASP A 90 -4.95 8.20 -9.28
N ASN A 91 -3.68 8.10 -8.87
CA ASN A 91 -2.56 8.78 -9.55
C ASN A 91 -2.38 8.27 -10.99
N LEU A 92 -2.58 6.97 -11.25
CA LEU A 92 -2.54 6.41 -12.61
C LEU A 92 -3.63 7.01 -13.51
N LEU A 93 -4.84 7.18 -12.98
CA LEU A 93 -5.95 7.80 -13.72
C LEU A 93 -5.70 9.30 -13.95
N GLU A 94 -5.14 10.02 -12.97
CA GLU A 94 -4.75 11.43 -13.10
C GLU A 94 -3.76 11.62 -14.26
N ILE A 95 -2.70 10.79 -14.31
CA ILE A 95 -1.71 10.79 -15.41
C ILE A 95 -2.34 10.46 -16.77
N LEU A 96 -3.15 9.39 -16.85
CA LEU A 96 -3.78 8.97 -18.11
C LEU A 96 -4.78 10.00 -18.65
N ILE A 97 -5.46 10.73 -17.77
CA ILE A 97 -6.37 11.82 -18.17
C ILE A 97 -5.56 13.02 -18.68
N GLU A 98 -4.49 13.42 -17.99
CA GLU A 98 -3.63 14.53 -18.42
C GLU A 98 -2.88 14.24 -19.73
N GLU A 99 -2.41 13.00 -19.93
CA GLU A 99 -1.86 12.52 -21.21
C GLU A 99 -2.92 12.57 -22.33
N TYR A 100 -4.15 12.17 -22.04
CA TYR A 100 -5.24 12.20 -23.02
C TYR A 100 -5.63 13.63 -23.41
N GLU A 101 -5.80 14.50 -22.41
CA GLU A 101 -6.09 15.92 -22.60
C GLU A 101 -4.98 16.61 -23.40
N SER A 102 -3.72 16.41 -23.04
CA SER A 102 -2.59 17.05 -23.73
C SER A 102 -2.45 16.57 -25.17
N THR A 103 -2.51 15.26 -25.41
CA THR A 103 -2.13 14.62 -26.70
C THR A 103 -3.27 14.57 -27.72
N TYR A 104 -4.49 14.20 -27.32
CA TYR A 104 -5.57 13.87 -28.27
C TYR A 104 -6.61 14.97 -28.41
N LEU A 105 -6.79 15.81 -27.40
CA LEU A 105 -7.92 16.74 -27.33
C LEU A 105 -7.67 18.05 -28.11
N THR A 106 -8.56 18.37 -29.06
CA THR A 106 -8.46 19.60 -29.85
C THR A 106 -8.78 20.86 -29.02
N LYS A 107 -8.46 22.06 -29.56
CA LYS A 107 -8.69 23.34 -28.86
C LYS A 107 -10.16 23.63 -28.54
N GLU A 108 -11.10 23.06 -29.30
CA GLU A 108 -12.54 23.26 -29.09
C GLU A 108 -13.07 22.27 -28.05
N GLU A 109 -12.71 20.99 -28.17
CA GLU A 109 -13.04 19.95 -27.19
C GLU A 109 -12.48 20.29 -25.80
N LYS A 110 -11.26 20.85 -25.72
CA LYS A 110 -10.69 21.37 -24.47
C LYS A 110 -11.58 22.43 -23.78
N LYS A 111 -12.20 23.33 -24.54
CA LYS A 111 -13.14 24.33 -24.01
C LYS A 111 -14.45 23.70 -23.55
N GLN A 112 -14.96 22.73 -24.29
CA GLN A 112 -16.17 21.99 -23.91
C GLN A 112 -15.93 21.21 -22.60
N TYR A 113 -14.78 20.54 -22.50
CA TYR A 113 -14.36 19.82 -21.31
C TYR A 113 -14.22 20.72 -20.08
N SER A 114 -13.53 21.87 -20.20
CA SER A 114 -13.41 22.82 -19.08
C SER A 114 -14.76 23.35 -18.60
N LEU A 115 -15.69 23.60 -19.52
CA LEU A 115 -17.05 24.05 -19.21
C LEU A 115 -17.86 22.96 -18.47
N ILE A 116 -17.70 21.69 -18.86
CA ILE A 116 -18.32 20.55 -18.17
C ILE A 116 -17.77 20.41 -16.74
N LEU A 117 -16.46 20.56 -16.54
CA LEU A 117 -15.83 20.56 -15.21
C LEU A 117 -16.35 21.71 -14.34
N GLU A 118 -16.50 22.91 -14.90
CA GLU A 118 -17.04 24.06 -14.18
C GLU A 118 -18.49 23.81 -13.70
N ILE A 119 -19.34 23.20 -14.55
CA ILE A 119 -20.70 22.80 -14.17
C ILE A 119 -20.67 21.79 -13.01
N TYR A 120 -19.77 20.80 -13.02
CA TYR A 120 -19.64 19.85 -11.91
C TYR A 120 -19.13 20.51 -10.63
N ALA A 121 -18.18 21.45 -10.72
CA ALA A 121 -17.69 22.22 -9.58
C ALA A 121 -18.79 23.12 -8.99
N ALA A 122 -19.61 23.75 -9.84
CA ALA A 122 -20.76 24.56 -9.40
C ALA A 122 -21.84 23.72 -8.70
N LYS A 123 -22.11 22.50 -9.19
CA LYS A 123 -23.04 21.55 -8.54
C LYS A 123 -22.57 21.09 -7.16
N LYS A 124 -21.26 20.93 -6.94
CA LYS A 124 -20.67 20.54 -5.64
C LYS A 124 -20.65 21.65 -4.58
N LYS A 125 -20.95 22.90 -4.96
CA LYS A 125 -20.98 24.08 -4.07
C LYS A 125 -22.38 24.47 -3.58
N LYS A 126 -23.41 23.73 -4.00
CA LYS A 126 -24.81 23.87 -3.53
C LYS A 126 -25.15 22.74 -2.57
#